data_AF-A0A2M7NUB9-F1
#
_entry.id   AF-A0A2M7NUB9-F1
#
_cell.length_a   1.000
_cell.length_b   1.000
_cell.length_c   1.000
_cell.angle_alpha   90.00
_cell.angle_beta   90.00
_cell.angle_gamma   90.00
#
_symmetry.space_group_name_H-M   'P 1'
#
loop_
_entity.id
_entity.type
_entity.pdbx_description
1 polymer ?
#
loop_
_entity_poly.entity_id
_entity_poly.type
_entity_poly.pdbx_seq_one_letter_code
_entity_poly.pdbx_strand_id
1 'polypeptide(L)'
;MANTYHQVYIQAVFAVKYREALLHKDWRKEVFAVIGNLINETGCKTIIVNGVEDHVHCFLGLKPTVSISELMKTVKAKSSKYINDHKFLLHRFEWQVGYGAFSYSHSHIDNVYNYIANQEKHHHKESFKEEYLKHLKKFEVPYDERYVFEDLI
;
A
#
# COMPACT_ATOMS: atom_id res chain seq x y z
N MET A 1 -6.79 -25.18 9.92
CA MET A 1 -6.60 -26.36 10.81
C MET A 1 -6.38 -25.84 12.23
N ALA A 2 -6.88 -26.54 13.25
CA ALA A 2 -6.81 -26.09 14.64
C ALA A 2 -5.36 -25.94 15.19
N ASN A 3 -4.37 -26.51 14.51
CA ASN A 3 -2.97 -26.56 14.96
C ASN A 3 -2.02 -25.65 14.13
N THR A 4 -2.55 -24.67 13.38
CA THR A 4 -1.73 -23.75 12.58
C THR A 4 -1.51 -22.44 13.34
N TYR A 5 -0.28 -22.20 13.77
CA TYR A 5 0.14 -20.95 14.41
C TYR A 5 1.04 -20.18 13.45
N HIS A 6 0.78 -18.88 13.29
CA HIS A 6 1.54 -18.06 12.36
C HIS A 6 1.62 -16.62 12.83
N GLN A 7 2.72 -15.95 12.45
CA GLN A 7 2.88 -14.52 12.61
C GLN A 7 3.67 -14.00 11.42
N VAL A 8 2.97 -13.41 10.45
CA VAL A 8 3.56 -12.97 9.18
C VAL A 8 3.18 -11.52 8.95
N TYR A 9 4.16 -10.62 8.90
CA TYR A 9 3.93 -9.20 8.70
C TYR A 9 4.42 -8.78 7.33
N ILE A 10 3.56 -8.12 6.57
CA ILE A 10 3.84 -7.64 5.23
C ILE A 10 3.51 -6.15 5.16
N GLN A 11 4.44 -5.36 4.64
CA GLN A 11 4.17 -4.04 4.10
C GLN A 11 3.98 -4.17 2.60
N ALA A 12 2.79 -3.83 2.11
CA ALA A 12 2.54 -3.65 0.69
C ALA A 12 2.57 -2.17 0.34
N VAL A 13 3.11 -1.81 -0.83
CA VAL A 13 3.21 -0.43 -1.31
C VAL A 13 2.76 -0.38 -2.76
N PHE A 14 1.87 0.56 -3.11
CA PHE A 14 1.41 0.74 -4.49
C PHE A 14 1.01 2.19 -4.75
N ALA A 15 1.14 2.60 -6.03
CA ALA A 15 0.98 3.97 -6.46
C ALA A 15 -0.23 4.19 -7.38
N VAL A 16 -0.72 5.43 -7.43
CA VAL A 16 -1.73 5.87 -8.39
C VAL A 16 -1.15 5.88 -9.80
N LYS A 17 -1.99 5.66 -10.81
CA LYS A 17 -1.56 5.48 -12.20
C LYS A 17 -1.34 6.79 -12.96
N TYR A 18 -2.15 7.81 -12.70
CA TYR A 18 -2.23 9.04 -13.49
C TYR A 18 -2.01 10.26 -12.60
N ARG A 19 -1.32 11.33 -13.06
CA ARG A 19 -1.17 12.55 -12.20
C ARG A 19 -2.51 13.21 -11.89
N GLU A 20 -3.50 13.08 -12.77
CA GLU A 20 -4.81 13.69 -12.59
C GLU A 20 -5.68 12.95 -11.56
N ALA A 21 -5.20 11.82 -11.02
CA ALA A 21 -5.95 10.94 -10.12
C ALA A 21 -5.29 10.79 -8.74
N LEU A 22 -4.76 11.90 -8.19
CA LEU A 22 -4.11 11.94 -6.88
C LEU A 22 -5.11 11.78 -5.71
N LEU A 23 -4.60 11.23 -4.61
CA LEU A 23 -5.30 11.08 -3.33
C LEU A 23 -5.32 12.42 -2.56
N HIS A 24 -6.37 13.22 -2.73
CA HIS A 24 -6.44 14.52 -2.04
C HIS A 24 -6.61 14.36 -0.53
N LYS A 25 -6.03 15.31 0.23
CA LYS A 25 -6.03 15.29 1.70
C LYS A 25 -7.43 15.22 2.31
N ASP A 26 -8.41 15.82 1.64
CA ASP A 26 -9.78 15.95 2.13
C ASP A 26 -10.51 14.60 2.19
N TRP A 27 -10.11 13.62 1.36
CA TRP A 27 -10.80 12.32 1.27
C TRP A 27 -9.89 11.10 1.38
N ARG A 28 -8.56 11.22 1.25
CA ARG A 28 -7.65 10.05 1.26
C ARG A 28 -7.76 9.21 2.54
N LYS A 29 -8.04 9.83 3.68
CA LYS A 29 -8.23 9.12 4.96
C LYS A 29 -9.42 8.18 4.92
N GLU A 30 -10.50 8.56 4.23
CA GLU A 30 -11.67 7.71 4.03
C GLU A 30 -11.30 6.49 3.18
N VAL A 31 -10.57 6.70 2.08
CA VAL A 31 -10.08 5.62 1.23
C VAL A 31 -9.13 4.69 1.97
N PHE A 32 -8.25 5.22 2.84
CA PHE A 32 -7.38 4.39 3.68
C PHE A 32 -8.17 3.51 4.65
N ALA A 33 -9.26 4.04 5.23
CA ALA A 33 -10.16 3.24 6.06
C ALA A 33 -10.85 2.13 5.26
N VAL A 34 -11.32 2.43 4.04
CA VAL A 34 -11.88 1.43 3.12
C VAL A 34 -10.86 0.35 2.80
N ILE A 35 -9.63 0.71 2.43
CA ILE A 35 -8.55 -0.25 2.17
C ILE A 35 -8.28 -1.14 3.40
N GLY A 36 -8.25 -0.55 4.60
CA GLY A 36 -8.10 -1.29 5.85
C GLY A 36 -9.21 -2.32 6.07
N ASN A 37 -10.45 -1.95 5.78
CA ASN A 37 -11.60 -2.86 5.85
C ASN A 37 -11.51 -3.97 4.80
N LEU A 38 -11.15 -3.64 3.56
CA LEU A 38 -10.96 -4.62 2.49
C LEU A 38 -9.89 -5.67 2.83
N ILE A 39 -8.80 -5.27 3.48
CA ILE A 39 -7.80 -6.21 4.00
C ILE A 39 -8.42 -7.11 5.07
N ASN A 40 -9.17 -6.55 6.01
CA ASN A 40 -9.82 -7.31 7.10
C ASN A 40 -10.86 -8.31 6.57
N GLU A 41 -11.60 -7.98 5.51
CA GLU A 41 -12.57 -8.89 4.85
C GLU A 41 -11.93 -10.20 4.34
N THR A 42 -10.64 -10.19 4.02
CA THR A 42 -9.92 -11.41 3.58
C THR A 42 -9.51 -12.33 4.74
N GLY A 43 -9.73 -11.90 5.99
CA GLY A 43 -9.23 -12.57 7.19
C GLY A 43 -7.78 -12.26 7.53
N CYS A 44 -7.10 -11.40 6.76
CA CYS A 44 -5.88 -10.73 7.18
C CYS A 44 -6.19 -9.66 8.25
N LYS A 45 -5.16 -9.12 8.90
CA LYS A 45 -5.32 -8.09 9.93
C LYS A 45 -4.60 -6.81 9.54
N THR A 46 -5.34 -5.74 9.31
CA THR A 46 -4.75 -4.41 9.10
C THR A 46 -4.07 -3.92 10.38
N ILE A 47 -2.84 -3.42 10.25
CA ILE A 47 -2.09 -2.74 11.32
C ILE A 47 -2.16 -1.23 11.07
N ILE A 48 -1.79 -0.78 9.87
CA ILE A 48 -1.95 0.62 9.44
C ILE A 48 -2.08 0.68 7.91
N VAL A 49 -2.95 1.58 7.44
CA VAL A 49 -2.98 2.03 6.05
C VAL A 49 -2.80 3.54 6.07
N ASN A 50 -1.76 4.02 5.42
CA ASN A 50 -1.49 5.45 5.28
C ASN A 50 -0.63 5.70 4.05
N GLY A 51 -0.52 6.96 3.65
CA GLY A 51 0.28 7.36 2.49
C GLY A 51 0.10 8.82 2.20
N VAL A 52 0.51 9.21 1.01
CA VAL A 52 0.39 10.58 0.52
C VAL A 52 -0.41 10.62 -0.77
N GLU A 53 -0.33 11.69 -1.54
CA GLU A 53 -1.13 11.91 -2.74
C GLU A 53 -0.94 10.87 -3.85
N ASP A 54 0.26 10.31 -4.00
CA ASP A 54 0.64 9.49 -5.15
C ASP A 54 0.80 7.99 -4.83
N HIS A 55 0.87 7.59 -3.56
CA HIS A 55 0.99 6.18 -3.17
C HIS A 55 0.46 5.91 -1.76
N VAL A 56 0.28 4.62 -1.47
CA VAL A 56 -0.16 4.13 -0.16
C VAL A 56 0.71 2.97 0.32
N HIS A 57 0.89 2.90 1.63
CA HIS A 57 1.45 1.75 2.33
C HIS A 57 0.36 1.06 3.15
N CYS A 58 0.34 -0.26 3.05
CA CYS A 58 -0.50 -1.13 3.87
C CYS A 58 0.40 -2.05 4.69
N PHE A 59 0.46 -1.86 6.01
CA PHE A 59 1.12 -2.81 6.91
C PHE A 59 0.09 -3.70 7.56
N LEU A 60 0.27 -5.01 7.43
CA LEU A 60 -0.74 -6.00 7.78
C LEU A 60 -0.14 -7.31 8.28
N GLY A 61 -0.92 -8.01 9.10
CA GLY A 61 -0.73 -9.43 9.40
C GLY A 61 -1.37 -10.28 8.30
N LEU A 62 -0.56 -11.07 7.60
CA LEU A 62 -1.02 -11.94 6.52
C LEU A 62 -1.53 -13.27 7.07
N LYS A 63 -2.71 -13.70 6.61
CA LYS A 63 -3.22 -15.05 6.85
C LYS A 63 -2.57 -16.03 5.85
N PRO A 64 -1.95 -17.15 6.27
CA PRO A 64 -1.22 -18.05 5.37
C PRO A 64 -2.03 -18.66 4.24
N THR A 65 -3.37 -18.66 4.35
CA THR A 65 -4.27 -19.14 3.30
C THR A 65 -4.54 -18.08 2.22
N VAL A 66 -4.02 -16.86 2.37
CA VAL A 66 -4.21 -15.74 1.46
C VAL A 66 -2.86 -15.41 0.82
N SER A 67 -2.81 -15.42 -0.52
CA SER A 67 -1.62 -14.94 -1.24
C SER A 67 -1.61 -13.41 -1.27
N ILE A 68 -0.41 -12.82 -1.25
CA ILE A 68 -0.25 -11.37 -1.35
C ILE A 68 -0.82 -10.85 -2.67
N SER A 69 -0.66 -11.60 -3.76
CA SER A 69 -1.18 -11.22 -5.09
C SER A 69 -2.70 -11.13 -5.12
N GLU A 70 -3.40 -12.09 -4.52
CA GLU A 70 -4.87 -12.07 -4.49
C GLU A 70 -5.40 -10.98 -3.55
N LEU A 71 -4.71 -10.74 -2.42
CA LEU A 71 -5.00 -9.64 -1.53
C LEU A 71 -4.87 -8.29 -2.25
N MET A 72 -3.74 -8.06 -2.93
CA MET A 72 -3.48 -6.80 -3.65
C MET A 72 -4.43 -6.60 -4.83
N LYS A 73 -4.74 -7.66 -5.59
CA LYS A 73 -5.77 -7.61 -6.64
C LYS A 73 -7.11 -7.14 -6.09
N THR A 74 -7.56 -7.74 -4.99
CA THR A 74 -8.86 -7.42 -4.37
C THR A 74 -8.87 -6.00 -3.80
N VAL A 75 -7.87 -5.65 -3.01
CA VAL A 75 -7.76 -4.34 -2.34
C VAL A 75 -7.71 -3.23 -3.39
N LYS A 76 -6.85 -3.35 -4.40
CA LYS A 76 -6.70 -2.32 -5.44
C LYS A 76 -7.95 -2.21 -6.31
N ALA A 77 -8.54 -3.32 -6.75
CA ALA A 77 -9.74 -3.29 -7.57
C ALA A 77 -10.95 -2.67 -6.84
N LYS A 78 -11.22 -3.12 -5.62
CA LYS A 78 -12.38 -2.63 -4.84
C LYS A 78 -12.19 -1.18 -4.37
N SER A 79 -10.99 -0.77 -3.98
CA SER A 79 -10.72 0.64 -3.62
C SER A 79 -10.80 1.57 -4.83
N SER A 80 -10.27 1.18 -6.00
CA SER A 80 -10.49 1.96 -7.23
C SER A 80 -11.97 2.10 -7.55
N LYS A 81 -12.74 1.01 -7.42
CA LYS A 81 -14.19 1.05 -7.63
C LYS A 81 -14.86 2.01 -6.65
N TYR A 82 -14.52 1.95 -5.36
CA TYR A 82 -15.04 2.87 -4.34
C TYR A 82 -14.79 4.32 -4.75
N ILE A 83 -13.56 4.66 -5.12
CA ILE A 83 -13.19 6.04 -5.48
C ILE A 83 -14.00 6.55 -6.68
N ASN A 84 -14.11 5.72 -7.72
CA ASN A 84 -14.84 6.06 -8.94
C ASN A 84 -16.35 6.16 -8.71
N ASP A 85 -16.94 5.25 -7.94
CA ASP A 85 -18.38 5.24 -7.64
C ASP A 85 -18.79 6.47 -6.83
N HIS A 86 -17.92 6.94 -5.91
CA HIS A 86 -18.15 8.14 -5.09
C HIS A 86 -17.76 9.45 -5.80
N LYS A 87 -17.20 9.36 -7.01
CA LYS A 87 -16.81 10.52 -7.84
C LYS A 87 -15.91 11.52 -7.09
N PHE A 88 -14.94 11.02 -6.32
CA PHE A 88 -13.94 11.90 -5.68
C PHE A 88 -13.08 12.68 -6.68
N LEU A 89 -13.04 12.22 -7.93
CA LEU A 89 -12.29 12.80 -9.03
C LEU A 89 -13.19 12.93 -10.26
N LEU A 90 -12.92 13.94 -11.09
CA LEU A 90 -13.58 14.11 -12.39
C LEU A 90 -13.16 13.03 -13.40
N HIS A 91 -11.92 12.54 -13.25
CA HIS A 91 -11.33 11.52 -14.10
C HIS A 91 -11.38 10.16 -13.41
N ARG A 92 -11.27 9.11 -14.22
CA ARG A 92 -11.24 7.73 -13.72
C ARG A 92 -9.97 7.51 -12.90
N PHE A 93 -10.14 7.06 -11.66
CA PHE A 93 -9.05 6.65 -10.79
C PHE A 93 -8.61 5.21 -11.09
N GLU A 94 -7.30 5.00 -11.19
CA GLU A 94 -6.67 3.69 -11.26
C GLU A 94 -5.38 3.64 -10.44
N TRP A 95 -5.13 2.51 -9.79
CA TRP A 95 -3.80 2.17 -9.28
C TRP A 95 -2.92 1.65 -10.42
N GLN A 96 -1.61 1.81 -10.33
CA GLN A 96 -0.67 1.12 -11.22
C GLN A 96 -0.81 -0.40 -11.06
N VAL A 97 -0.37 -1.18 -12.06
CA VAL A 97 -0.53 -2.65 -12.02
C VAL A 97 0.30 -3.27 -10.89
N GLY A 98 1.57 -2.86 -10.78
CA GLY A 98 2.54 -3.39 -9.81
C GLY A 98 2.27 -3.01 -8.36
N TYR A 99 2.94 -3.71 -7.44
CA TYR A 99 3.01 -3.39 -6.01
C TYR A 99 4.36 -3.89 -5.47
N GLY A 100 4.90 -3.22 -4.47
CA GLY A 100 5.98 -3.73 -3.63
C GLY A 100 5.42 -4.53 -2.46
N ALA A 101 6.15 -5.55 -2.00
CA ALA A 101 5.81 -6.33 -0.82
C ALA A 101 7.08 -6.66 -0.03
N PHE A 102 7.11 -6.26 1.24
CA PHE A 102 8.27 -6.39 2.11
C PHE A 102 7.87 -7.06 3.43
N SER A 103 8.64 -8.04 3.89
CA SER A 103 8.36 -8.78 5.12
C SER A 103 9.11 -8.20 6.32
N TYR A 104 8.50 -8.31 7.50
CA TYR A 104 9.09 -7.82 8.75
C TYR A 104 8.93 -8.83 9.89
N SER A 105 9.90 -8.86 10.81
CA SER A 105 9.75 -9.57 12.09
C SER A 105 8.85 -8.79 13.06
N HIS A 106 8.32 -9.47 14.07
CA HIS A 106 7.47 -8.87 15.10
C HIS A 106 8.13 -7.68 15.82
N SER A 107 9.44 -7.77 16.09
CA SER A 107 10.21 -6.71 16.75
C SER A 107 10.25 -5.39 15.96
N HIS A 108 9.92 -5.40 14.66
CA HIS A 108 9.94 -4.20 13.83
C HIS A 108 8.58 -3.47 13.76
N ILE A 109 7.51 -4.02 14.36
CA ILE A 109 6.15 -3.48 14.17
C ILE A 109 6.07 -2.00 14.50
N ASP A 110 6.56 -1.59 15.67
CA ASP A 110 6.45 -0.20 16.11
C ASP A 110 7.23 0.72 15.17
N ASN A 111 8.41 0.30 14.71
CA ASN A 111 9.22 1.07 13.78
C ASN A 111 8.52 1.23 12.42
N VAL A 112 7.94 0.15 11.88
CA VAL A 112 7.23 0.18 10.59
C VAL A 112 5.92 0.95 10.70
N TYR A 113 5.19 0.80 11.81
CA TYR A 113 3.97 1.56 12.09
C TYR A 113 4.28 3.05 12.13
N ASN A 114 5.28 3.45 12.94
CA ASN A 114 5.67 4.85 13.09
C ASN A 114 6.18 5.43 11.78
N TYR A 115 6.92 4.65 10.99
CA TYR A 115 7.34 5.04 9.65
C TYR A 115 6.12 5.39 8.77
N ILE A 116 5.15 4.48 8.66
CA ILE A 116 3.95 4.66 7.84
C ILE A 116 3.05 5.78 8.37
N ALA A 117 2.93 5.92 9.69
CA ALA A 117 2.14 6.98 10.33
C ALA A 117 2.69 8.38 10.01
N ASN A 118 4.00 8.51 9.78
CA ASN A 118 4.68 9.77 9.52
C ASN A 118 4.93 10.06 8.02
N GLN A 119 4.28 9.33 7.10
CA GLN A 119 4.53 9.44 5.66
C GLN A 119 4.34 10.84 5.09
N GLU A 120 3.32 11.57 5.55
CA GLU A 120 3.11 12.96 5.13
C GLU A 120 4.29 13.87 5.50
N LYS A 121 4.93 13.64 6.66
CA LYS A 121 6.13 14.38 7.06
C LYS A 121 7.37 13.93 6.29
N HIS A 122 7.48 12.63 6.00
CA HIS A 122 8.59 12.03 5.25
C HIS A 122 8.69 12.61 3.84
N HIS A 123 7.56 12.70 3.14
CA HIS A 123 7.49 13.19 1.76
C HIS A 123 7.66 14.71 1.59
N HIS A 124 7.90 15.46 2.66
CA HIS A 124 8.44 16.82 2.55
C HIS A 124 9.92 16.84 2.12
N LYS A 125 10.63 15.71 2.19
CA LYS A 125 12.09 15.63 1.94
C LYS A 125 12.50 14.53 0.96
N GLU A 126 11.60 13.61 0.64
CA GLU A 126 11.89 12.43 -0.15
C GLU A 126 10.72 12.14 -1.09
N SER A 127 11.00 11.86 -2.37
CA SER A 127 9.99 11.46 -3.34
C SER A 127 9.60 9.98 -3.18
N PHE A 128 8.43 9.59 -3.67
CA PHE A 128 8.02 8.18 -3.68
C PHE A 128 9.04 7.28 -4.41
N LYS A 129 9.58 7.73 -5.53
CA LYS A 129 10.57 6.97 -6.31
C LYS A 129 11.83 6.69 -5.51
N GLU A 130 12.36 7.70 -4.82
CA GLU A 130 13.53 7.55 -3.95
C GLU A 130 13.25 6.57 -2.80
N GLU A 131 12.11 6.74 -2.14
CA GLU A 131 11.68 5.87 -1.04
C GLU A 131 11.55 4.41 -1.50
N TYR A 132 10.87 4.18 -2.63
CA TYR A 132 10.62 2.86 -3.18
C TYR A 132 11.94 2.18 -3.59
N LEU A 133 12.86 2.91 -4.23
CA LEU A 133 14.20 2.40 -4.54
C LEU A 133 15.00 2.07 -3.28
N LYS A 134 14.90 2.90 -2.22
CA LYS A 134 15.53 2.58 -0.93
C LYS A 134 14.96 1.31 -0.32
N HIS A 135 13.65 1.08 -0.42
CA HIS A 135 13.02 -0.16 0.02
C HIS A 135 13.55 -1.36 -0.76
N LEU A 136 13.54 -1.31 -2.09
CA LEU A 136 14.04 -2.40 -2.93
C LEU A 136 15.50 -2.74 -2.59
N LYS A 137 16.35 -1.73 -2.43
CA LYS A 137 17.76 -1.90 -2.02
C LYS A 137 17.88 -2.49 -0.61
N LYS A 138 17.15 -1.95 0.37
CA LYS A 138 17.18 -2.40 1.78
C LYS A 138 16.78 -3.88 1.93
N PHE A 139 15.83 -4.32 1.12
CA PHE A 139 15.32 -5.69 1.13
C PHE A 139 16.00 -6.60 0.10
N GLU A 140 17.04 -6.10 -0.59
CA GLU A 140 17.79 -6.85 -1.60
C GLU A 140 16.88 -7.46 -2.69
N VAL A 141 15.80 -6.75 -3.04
CA VAL A 141 14.88 -7.18 -4.09
C VAL A 141 15.54 -6.89 -5.44
N PRO A 142 15.72 -7.87 -6.34
CA PRO A 142 16.19 -7.60 -7.68
C PRO A 142 15.13 -6.84 -8.46
N TYR A 143 15.51 -5.75 -9.10
CA TYR A 143 14.63 -4.93 -9.93
C TYR A 143 15.37 -4.40 -11.15
N ASP A 144 14.61 -4.12 -12.21
CA ASP A 144 15.08 -3.40 -13.38
C ASP A 144 14.52 -1.98 -13.30
N GLU A 145 15.41 -0.98 -13.36
CA GLU A 145 15.05 0.43 -13.26
C GLU A 145 13.99 0.86 -14.30
N ARG A 146 13.92 0.16 -15.44
CA ARG A 146 12.93 0.42 -16.51
C ARG A 146 11.50 0.05 -16.11
N TYR A 147 11.32 -0.76 -15.07
CA TYR A 147 10.01 -1.23 -14.60
C TYR A 147 9.71 -0.79 -13.16
N VAL A 148 10.56 0.06 -12.58
CA VAL A 148 10.24 0.75 -11.33
C VAL A 148 9.09 1.71 -11.64
N PHE A 149 8.21 1.93 -10.65
CA PHE A 149 7.08 2.84 -10.80
C PHE A 149 7.50 4.13 -11.48
N GLU A 150 6.91 4.39 -12.64
CA GLU A 150 7.20 5.60 -13.40
C GLU A 150 6.68 6.80 -12.62
N ASP A 151 7.44 7.89 -12.67
CA ASP A 151 6.93 9.19 -12.25
C ASP A 151 5.62 9.41 -12.99
N LEU A 152 4.58 9.82 -12.27
CA LEU A 152 3.23 10.00 -12.81
C LEU A 152 3.35 10.69 -14.18
N ILE A 153 2.67 10.26 -15.24
CA ILE A 153 2.59 11.02 -16.51
C ILE A 153 1.35 11.90 -16.46
#